data_AF-A0A960F7B7-F1
#
_entry.id   AF-A0A960F7B7-F1
#
_cell.length_a   1.000
_cell.length_b   1.000
_cell.length_c   1.000
_cell.angle_alpha   90.00
_cell.angle_beta   90.00
_cell.angle_gamma   90.00
#
_symmetry.space_group_name_H-M   'P 1'
#
loop_
_entity.id
_entity.type
_entity.pdbx_description
1 polymer ?
#
loop_
_entity_poly.entity_id
_entity_poly.type
_entity_poly.pdbx_seq_one_letter_code
_entity_poly.pdbx_strand_id
1 'polypeptide(L)'
;MKRLAAVTALLVVLTASCGGGDGTKTVTRQDYEADGNEWPLSDDEVTIRCDGNALSVVLGDEEFALNGFARQKGVPQAVGVDVSAIQEVAMEVC
;
A
#
# COMPACT_ATOMS: atom_id res chain seq x y z
N MET A 1 -9.51 -13.27 46.24
CA MET A 1 -9.26 -12.09 45.39
C MET A 1 -8.57 -12.56 44.12
N LYS A 2 -9.29 -12.59 43.00
CA LYS A 2 -8.85 -13.10 41.69
C LYS A 2 -8.36 -11.93 40.85
N ARG A 3 -7.13 -11.96 40.37
CA ARG A 3 -6.67 -11.15 39.24
C ARG A 3 -5.93 -12.08 38.29
N LEU A 4 -6.68 -12.61 37.33
CA LEU A 4 -6.14 -13.30 36.17
C LEU A 4 -5.72 -12.20 35.19
N ALA A 5 -4.42 -12.05 34.97
CA ALA A 5 -3.88 -11.22 33.91
C ALA A 5 -4.11 -11.96 32.58
N ALA A 6 -5.05 -11.47 31.78
CA ALA A 6 -5.20 -11.88 30.41
C ALA A 6 -4.10 -11.20 29.59
N VAL A 7 -3.01 -11.93 29.32
CA VAL A 7 -2.05 -11.54 28.29
C VAL A 7 -2.70 -11.94 26.96
N THR A 8 -3.42 -10.99 26.38
CA THR A 8 -3.97 -11.10 25.02
C THR A 8 -2.79 -11.05 24.06
N ALA A 9 -2.23 -12.21 23.71
CA ALA A 9 -1.30 -12.33 22.62
C ALA A 9 -2.05 -11.99 21.33
N LEU A 10 -1.82 -10.79 20.78
CA LEU A 10 -2.26 -10.43 19.43
C LEU A 10 -1.58 -11.42 18.47
N LEU A 11 -2.36 -12.33 17.89
CA LEU A 11 -1.97 -13.03 16.68
C LEU A 11 -1.89 -11.98 15.56
N VAL A 12 -0.68 -11.56 15.20
CA VAL A 12 -0.45 -10.92 13.90
C VAL A 12 -0.47 -12.04 12.87
N VAL A 13 -1.64 -12.27 12.29
CA VAL A 13 -1.77 -13.11 11.10
C VAL A 13 -1.25 -12.28 9.92
N LEU A 14 0.04 -12.40 9.62
CA LEU A 14 0.57 -12.01 8.31
C LEU A 14 0.05 -13.02 7.29
N THR A 15 -1.20 -12.88 6.85
CA THR A 15 -1.58 -13.37 5.54
C THR A 15 -0.91 -12.45 4.53
N ALA A 16 0.33 -12.76 4.19
CA ALA A 16 0.89 -12.38 2.91
C ALA A 16 -0.01 -13.02 1.85
N SER A 17 -1.06 -12.28 1.45
CA SER A 17 -1.85 -12.60 0.27
C SER A 17 -0.96 -12.29 -0.93
N CYS A 18 -0.02 -13.19 -1.18
CA CYS A 18 0.70 -13.27 -2.43
C CYS A 18 -0.33 -13.76 -3.45
N GLY A 19 -0.99 -12.83 -4.12
CA GLY A 19 -2.12 -13.13 -4.97
C GLY A 19 -2.18 -12.11 -6.09
N GLY A 20 -1.41 -12.39 -7.15
CA GLY A 20 -1.54 -11.74 -8.45
C GLY A 20 -3.02 -11.72 -8.86
N GLY A 21 -3.69 -10.60 -8.62
CA GLY A 21 -5.14 -10.57 -8.58
C GLY A 21 -5.68 -9.19 -8.25
N ASP A 22 -6.79 -8.85 -8.91
CA ASP A 22 -7.44 -7.55 -8.73
C ASP A 22 -7.75 -7.30 -7.24
N GLY A 23 -7.46 -6.10 -6.75
CA GLY A 23 -7.59 -5.82 -5.33
C GLY A 23 -7.10 -4.44 -4.92
N THR A 24 -7.19 -4.18 -3.62
CA THR A 24 -6.69 -2.95 -3.01
C THR A 24 -5.86 -3.29 -1.78
N LYS A 25 -4.71 -2.66 -1.62
CA LYS A 25 -3.86 -2.78 -0.44
C LYS A 25 -3.54 -1.41 0.15
N THR A 26 -3.84 -1.24 1.42
CA THR A 26 -3.36 -0.07 2.17
C THR A 26 -1.93 -0.29 2.61
N VAL A 27 -1.08 0.71 2.40
CA VAL A 27 0.31 0.77 2.89
C VAL A 27 0.42 1.97 3.80
N THR A 28 0.83 1.73 5.05
CA THR A 28 1.00 2.80 6.04
C THR A 28 2.47 3.19 6.15
N ARG A 29 2.73 4.44 6.55
CA ARG A 29 4.06 4.93 6.94
C ARG A 29 4.70 4.00 7.96
N GLN A 30 3.93 3.61 8.97
CA GLN A 30 4.41 2.75 10.05
C GLN A 30 4.95 1.42 9.54
N ASP A 31 4.22 0.75 8.66
CA ASP A 31 4.65 -0.55 8.11
C ASP A 31 5.88 -0.38 7.20
N TYR A 32 5.87 0.66 6.37
CA TYR A 32 6.98 0.95 5.45
C TYR A 32 8.29 1.30 6.18
N GLU A 33 8.20 2.08 7.25
CA GLU A 33 9.35 2.44 8.10
C GLU A 33 9.80 1.28 8.99
N ALA A 34 8.90 0.38 9.37
CA ALA A 34 9.26 -0.85 10.10
C ALA A 34 10.17 -1.77 9.26
N ASP A 35 10.07 -1.72 7.94
CA ASP A 35 10.96 -2.41 7.01
C ASP A 35 12.30 -1.69 6.79
N GLY A 36 12.53 -0.55 7.46
CA GLY A 36 13.78 0.20 7.43
C GLY A 36 13.88 1.23 6.30
N ASN A 37 12.77 1.52 5.60
CA ASN A 37 12.71 2.53 4.55
C ASN A 37 12.26 3.90 5.10
N GLU A 38 12.59 4.99 4.40
CA GLU A 38 12.09 6.33 4.73
C GLU A 38 10.81 6.63 3.94
N TRP A 39 9.74 7.00 4.64
CA TRP A 39 8.45 7.24 4.00
C TRP A 39 8.46 8.48 3.09
N PRO A 40 8.13 8.35 1.79
CA PRO A 40 8.37 9.41 0.81
C PRO A 40 7.23 10.42 0.66
N LEU A 41 6.09 10.19 1.32
CA LEU A 41 4.86 10.97 1.11
C LEU A 41 4.47 11.79 2.34
N SER A 42 3.74 12.89 2.10
CA SER A 42 3.19 13.71 3.19
C SER A 42 2.10 12.99 3.98
N ASP A 43 1.25 12.21 3.30
CA ASP A 43 0.18 11.44 3.92
C ASP A 43 0.74 10.27 4.72
N ASP A 44 0.06 9.86 5.80
CA ASP A 44 0.52 8.76 6.66
C ASP A 44 0.22 7.37 6.08
N GLU A 45 -0.62 7.29 5.05
CA GLU A 45 -0.99 6.05 4.39
C GLU A 45 -1.42 6.29 2.94
N VAL A 46 -1.35 5.24 2.15
CA VAL A 46 -1.82 5.22 0.75
C VAL A 46 -2.57 3.93 0.47
N THR A 47 -3.46 3.97 -0.52
CA THR A 47 -4.11 2.75 -1.02
C THR A 47 -3.62 2.42 -2.42
N ILE A 48 -2.95 1.29 -2.58
CA ILE A 48 -2.58 0.73 -3.88
C ILE A 48 -3.77 -0.02 -4.46
N ARG A 49 -4.08 0.18 -5.73
CA ARG A 49 -5.05 -0.62 -6.48
C ARG A 49 -4.34 -1.48 -7.52
N CYS A 50 -4.69 -2.76 -7.54
CA CYS A 50 -4.24 -3.77 -8.47
C CYS A 50 -5.42 -4.08 -9.41
N ASP A 51 -5.26 -3.89 -10.71
CA ASP A 51 -6.29 -4.20 -11.72
C ASP A 51 -5.62 -4.83 -12.95
N GLY A 52 -5.42 -6.15 -12.87
CA GLY A 52 -4.56 -6.93 -13.73
C GLY A 52 -3.13 -6.38 -13.71
N ASN A 53 -2.65 -5.93 -14.87
CA ASN A 53 -1.34 -5.29 -14.96
C ASN A 53 -1.37 -3.79 -14.62
N ALA A 54 -2.53 -3.19 -14.38
CA ALA A 54 -2.63 -1.77 -14.05
C ALA A 54 -2.42 -1.57 -12.55
N LEU A 55 -1.44 -0.72 -12.21
CA LEU A 55 -1.12 -0.35 -10.84
C LEU A 55 -1.37 1.14 -10.65
N SER A 56 -2.15 1.49 -9.63
CA SER A 56 -2.40 2.88 -9.22
C SER A 56 -2.31 3.03 -7.71
N VAL A 57 -2.14 4.27 -7.27
CA VAL A 57 -2.14 4.67 -5.86
C VAL A 57 -3.19 5.73 -5.64
N VAL A 58 -3.90 5.65 -4.52
CA VAL A 58 -4.82 6.67 -4.03
C VAL A 58 -4.13 7.42 -2.90
N LEU A 59 -3.95 8.73 -3.08
CA LEU A 59 -3.41 9.67 -2.11
C LEU A 59 -4.56 10.61 -1.70
N GLY A 60 -5.06 10.47 -0.47
CA GLY A 60 -6.29 11.14 -0.05
C GLY A 60 -7.47 10.75 -0.96
N ASP A 61 -7.98 11.70 -1.74
CA ASP A 61 -9.11 11.50 -2.67
C ASP A 61 -8.67 11.38 -4.14
N GLU A 62 -7.37 11.51 -4.43
CA GLU A 62 -6.84 11.51 -5.80
C GLU A 62 -6.16 10.18 -6.14
N GLU A 63 -6.41 9.67 -7.34
CA GLU A 63 -5.80 8.44 -7.85
C GLU A 63 -4.75 8.76 -8.93
N PHE A 64 -3.58 8.16 -8.79
CA PHE A 64 -2.46 8.32 -9.70
C PHE A 64 -1.93 7.00 -10.22
N ALA A 65 -1.52 6.99 -11.49
CA ALA A 65 -0.98 5.81 -12.14
C ALA A 65 0.46 5.56 -11.69
N LEU A 66 0.71 4.35 -11.18
CA LEU A 66 2.05 3.86 -10.86
C LEU A 66 2.74 3.23 -12.08
N ASN A 67 1.99 2.82 -13.11
CA ASN A 67 2.58 2.23 -14.31
C ASN A 67 1.86 2.59 -15.63
N GLY A 68 2.43 2.13 -16.74
CA GLY A 68 1.91 2.41 -18.08
C GLY A 68 0.56 1.77 -18.40
N PHE A 69 0.18 0.70 -17.71
CA PHE A 69 -1.13 0.06 -17.91
C PHE A 69 -2.25 0.84 -17.24
N ALA A 70 -2.03 1.37 -16.03
CA ALA A 70 -2.97 2.28 -15.38
C ALA A 70 -3.18 3.57 -16.20
N ARG A 71 -2.10 4.12 -16.79
CA ARG A 71 -2.22 5.26 -17.71
C ARG A 71 -3.07 4.95 -18.95
N GLN A 72 -2.93 3.76 -19.53
CA GLN A 72 -3.75 3.33 -20.66
C GLN A 72 -5.24 3.18 -20.29
N LYS A 73 -5.54 2.91 -19.02
CA LYS A 73 -6.91 2.89 -18.48
C LYS A 73 -7.44 4.29 -18.12
N GLY A 74 -6.67 5.34 -18.34
CA GLY A 74 -7.09 6.73 -18.11
C GLY A 74 -6.78 7.26 -16.71
N VAL A 75 -6.05 6.51 -15.89
CA VAL A 75 -5.57 7.02 -14.59
C VAL A 75 -4.48 8.07 -14.84
N PRO A 76 -4.58 9.28 -14.26
CA PRO A 76 -3.61 10.35 -14.50
C PRO A 76 -2.25 10.01 -13.88
N GLN A 77 -1.16 10.52 -14.46
CA GLN A 77 0.17 10.41 -13.86
C GLN A 77 0.29 11.39 -12.69
N ALA A 78 0.96 11.00 -11.61
CA ALA A 78 1.34 11.93 -10.54
C ALA A 78 2.28 13.01 -11.08
N VAL A 79 1.94 14.28 -10.84
CA VAL A 79 2.78 15.44 -11.19
C VAL A 79 3.14 16.16 -9.91
N GLY A 80 4.44 16.28 -9.61
CA GLY A 80 4.91 16.95 -8.39
C GLY A 80 4.86 16.10 -7.12
N VAL A 81 4.46 14.83 -7.22
CA VAL A 81 4.56 13.83 -6.14
C VAL A 81 5.43 12.69 -6.62
N ASP A 82 6.44 12.33 -5.83
CA ASP A 82 7.29 11.17 -6.11
C ASP A 82 6.62 9.90 -5.59
N VAL A 83 6.00 9.15 -6.48
CA VAL A 83 5.35 7.86 -6.19
C VAL A 83 6.24 6.67 -6.56
N SER A 84 7.51 6.89 -6.90
CA SER A 84 8.42 5.83 -7.39
C SER A 84 8.66 4.75 -6.34
N ALA A 85 8.85 5.16 -5.08
CA ALA A 85 9.01 4.24 -3.96
C ALA A 85 7.72 3.44 -3.67
N ILE A 86 6.54 4.01 -3.92
CA ILE A 86 5.27 3.27 -3.81
C ILE A 86 5.08 2.31 -4.98
N GLN A 87 5.58 2.64 -6.17
CA GLN A 87 5.56 1.73 -7.32
C GLN A 87 6.31 0.43 -7.01
N GLU A 88 7.44 0.48 -6.28
CA GLU A 88 8.17 -0.71 -5.84
C GLU A 88 7.30 -1.61 -4.95
N VAL A 89 6.66 -1.03 -3.94
CA VAL A 89 5.73 -1.76 -3.07
C VAL A 89 4.56 -2.33 -3.87
N ALA A 90 4.01 -1.58 -4.83
CA ALA A 90 2.92 -2.05 -5.66
C ALA A 90 3.29 -3.27 -6.51
N MET A 91 4.54 -3.39 -6.96
CA MET A 91 5.01 -4.57 -7.69
C MET A 91 5.16 -5.80 -6.80
N GLU A 92 5.38 -5.63 -5.50
CA GLU A 92 5.47 -6.75 -4.55
C GLU A 92 4.09 -7.28 -4.13
N VAL A 93 3.05 -6.45 -4.24
CA VAL A 93 1.77 -6.71 -3.58
C VAL A 93 0.60 -7.04 -4.51
N CYS A 94 0.74 -6.89 -5.84
CA CYS A 94 -0.36 -6.96 -6.82
C CYS A 94 -0.43 -8.21 -7.75
#